data_AF-A0A0D0CTF4-F1
#
_entry.id   AF-A0A0D0CTF4-F1
#
_cell.length_a   1.000
_cell.length_b   1.000
_cell.length_c   1.000
_cell.angle_alpha   90.00
_cell.angle_beta   90.00
_cell.angle_gamma   90.00
#
_symmetry.space_group_name_H-M   'P 1'
#
loop_
_entity.id
_entity.type
_entity.pdbx_description
1 polymer ?
#
loop_
_entity_poly.entity_id
_entity_poly.type
_entity_poly.pdbx_seq_one_letter_code
_entity_poly.pdbx_strand_id
1 'polypeptide(L)'
;FESLWTVGEPILIECSPDRAFKMDWSPTAFRQSHGQLDVDVYDSQTFAEREYTLDGFLKNFGQYENRSKEESWQANTEVWRVKEQFAAHSADFVSALPLPMYLCPRGPLHLLEHYPSWMEPPDVYNPIMQFAKASNERSGTRGAARLVWAGCDTVDMMTYAAPAPNGDPGSAIWDIFRGEDSEKARLF
;
A
#
# COMPACT_ATOMS: atom_id res chain seq x y z
N PHE A 1 -2.02 8.50 -21.09
CA PHE A 1 -2.80 7.96 -19.97
C PHE A 1 -4.19 7.54 -20.45
N GLU A 2 -5.05 8.49 -20.85
CA GLU A 2 -6.45 8.22 -21.27
C GLU A 2 -6.60 7.04 -22.24
N SER A 3 -5.83 7.02 -23.33
CA SER A 3 -5.90 5.95 -24.33
C SER A 3 -5.49 4.57 -23.79
N LEU A 4 -4.62 4.52 -22.78
CA LEU A 4 -4.23 3.27 -22.11
C LEU A 4 -5.30 2.86 -21.09
N TRP A 5 -5.81 3.83 -20.33
CA TRP A 5 -6.83 3.60 -19.31
C TRP A 5 -8.13 3.05 -19.90
N THR A 6 -8.51 3.49 -21.11
CA THR A 6 -9.69 2.98 -21.82
C THR A 6 -9.62 1.48 -22.16
N VAL A 7 -8.43 0.88 -22.17
CA VAL A 7 -8.25 -0.57 -22.43
C VAL A 7 -8.46 -1.39 -21.15
N GLY A 8 -8.46 -0.75 -19.98
CA GLY A 8 -8.58 -1.43 -18.69
C GLY A 8 -7.30 -2.17 -18.26
N GLU A 9 -6.14 -1.73 -18.75
CA GLU A 9 -4.84 -2.28 -18.36
C GLU A 9 -4.22 -1.44 -17.22
N PRO A 10 -3.55 -2.10 -16.24
CA PRO A 10 -2.84 -1.37 -15.20
C PRO A 10 -1.68 -0.57 -15.80
N ILE A 11 -1.41 0.61 -15.24
CA ILE A 11 -0.38 1.51 -15.71
C ILE A 11 0.67 1.67 -14.61
N LEU A 12 1.90 1.27 -14.91
CA LEU A 12 3.06 1.55 -14.06
C LEU A 12 3.64 2.92 -14.42
N ILE A 13 3.82 3.77 -13.41
CA ILE A 13 4.45 5.08 -13.57
C ILE A 13 5.69 5.11 -12.69
N GLU A 14 6.86 5.17 -13.31
CA GLU A 14 8.09 5.52 -12.59
C GLU A 14 8.03 7.00 -12.22
N CYS A 15 8.01 7.30 -10.92
CA CYS A 15 7.85 8.66 -10.44
C CYS A 15 9.01 9.55 -10.92
N SER A 16 8.66 10.65 -11.57
CA SER A 16 9.63 11.65 -12.01
C SER A 16 10.16 12.44 -10.81
N PRO A 17 11.43 12.91 -10.82
CA PRO A 17 12.04 13.64 -9.69
C PRO A 17 11.26 14.87 -9.21
N ASP A 18 10.46 15.50 -10.08
CA ASP A 18 9.60 16.65 -9.77
C ASP A 18 8.36 16.30 -8.93
N ARG A 19 8.06 15.01 -8.78
CA ARG A 19 6.95 14.45 -7.97
C ARG A 19 7.46 13.51 -6.87
N ALA A 20 8.72 13.65 -6.46
CA ALA A 20 9.27 12.87 -5.35
C ALA A 20 8.60 13.22 -4.02
N PHE A 21 8.47 12.21 -3.16
CA PHE A 21 8.11 12.40 -1.75
C PHE A 21 9.11 13.33 -1.07
N LYS A 22 8.61 14.28 -0.27
CA LYS A 22 9.44 15.26 0.45
C LYS A 22 9.73 14.81 1.87
N MET A 23 8.90 13.93 2.41
CA MET A 23 9.10 13.34 3.73
C MET A 23 9.98 12.10 3.68
N ASP A 24 10.54 11.73 4.82
CA ASP A 24 11.25 10.46 4.99
C ASP A 24 10.22 9.36 5.28
N TRP A 25 9.98 8.51 4.29
CA TRP A 25 9.07 7.36 4.39
C TRP A 25 9.78 6.08 4.88
N SER A 26 11.01 6.18 5.39
CA SER A 26 11.75 5.02 5.88
C SER A 26 11.16 4.46 7.19
N PRO A 27 11.36 3.16 7.46
CA PRO A 27 11.00 2.57 8.75
C PRO A 27 11.59 3.34 9.93
N THR A 28 12.81 3.86 9.80
CA THR A 28 13.47 4.64 10.86
C THR A 28 12.69 5.91 11.21
N ALA A 29 12.23 6.67 10.21
CA ALA A 29 11.45 7.88 10.44
C ALA A 29 10.11 7.59 11.11
N PHE A 30 9.39 6.55 10.65
CA PHE A 30 8.13 6.11 11.26
C PHE A 30 8.32 5.64 12.71
N ARG A 31 9.40 4.91 13.01
CA ARG A 31 9.71 4.48 14.38
C ARG A 31 9.97 5.66 15.32
N GLN A 32 10.66 6.70 14.85
CA GLN A 32 10.96 7.89 15.64
C GLN A 32 9.73 8.75 15.92
N SER A 33 8.89 8.96 14.92
CA SER A 33 7.75 9.88 14.97
C SER A 33 6.46 9.23 15.49
N HIS A 34 6.28 7.93 15.24
CA HIS A 34 5.01 7.21 15.43
C HIS A 34 5.20 5.87 16.14
N GLY A 35 6.39 5.57 16.67
CA GLY A 35 6.74 4.24 17.18
C GLY A 35 5.90 3.71 18.34
N GLN A 36 5.22 4.58 19.09
CA GLN A 36 4.35 4.21 20.22
C GLN A 36 2.91 3.90 19.80
N LEU A 37 2.55 4.06 18.52
CA LEU A 37 1.23 3.68 18.05
C LEU A 37 1.10 2.16 18.08
N ASP A 38 0.07 1.67 18.75
CA ASP A 38 -0.31 0.26 18.64
C ASP A 38 -0.78 -0.03 17.21
N VAL A 39 -0.49 -1.21 16.68
CA VAL A 39 -0.86 -1.66 15.34
C VAL A 39 -1.23 -3.14 15.40
N ASP A 40 -2.33 -3.47 14.73
CA ASP A 40 -2.73 -4.84 14.52
C ASP A 40 -1.96 -5.41 13.33
N VAL A 41 -1.36 -6.57 13.54
CA VAL A 41 -0.57 -7.26 12.52
C VAL A 41 -1.10 -8.66 12.32
N TYR A 42 -1.11 -9.11 11.08
CA TYR A 42 -1.51 -10.46 10.71
C TYR A 42 -0.41 -11.15 9.92
N ASP A 43 -0.25 -12.45 10.14
CA ASP A 43 0.66 -13.27 9.34
C ASP A 43 -0.06 -13.76 8.09
N SER A 44 0.40 -13.39 6.89
CA SER A 44 -0.24 -13.87 5.66
C SER A 44 -0.13 -15.39 5.45
N GLN A 45 0.81 -16.07 6.10
CA GLN A 45 0.89 -17.53 6.03
C GLN A 45 -0.17 -18.19 6.91
N THR A 46 -0.22 -17.84 8.20
CA THR A 46 -1.05 -18.55 9.20
C THR A 46 -2.38 -17.88 9.52
N PHE A 47 -2.53 -16.61 9.15
CA PHE A 47 -3.64 -15.73 9.56
C PHE A 47 -3.73 -15.53 11.07
N ALA A 48 -2.66 -15.81 11.81
CA ALA A 48 -2.56 -15.40 13.19
C ALA A 48 -2.53 -13.88 13.26
N GLU A 49 -3.23 -13.32 14.24
CA GLU A 49 -3.25 -11.90 14.54
C GLU A 49 -2.48 -11.63 15.83
N ARG A 50 -1.83 -10.47 15.88
CA ARG A 50 -1.09 -9.98 17.06
C ARG A 50 -1.15 -8.47 17.10
N GLU A 51 -0.97 -7.92 18.29
CA GLU A 51 -0.79 -6.50 18.50
C GLU A 51 0.70 -6.20 18.70
N TYR A 52 1.17 -5.11 18.08
CA TYR A 52 2.53 -4.59 18.22
C TYR A 52 2.48 -3.09 18.43
N THR A 53 3.56 -2.49 18.93
CA THR A 53 3.82 -1.09 18.64
C THR A 53 4.43 -0.96 17.24
N LEU A 54 4.22 0.17 16.58
CA LEU A 54 4.82 0.44 15.27
C LEU A 54 6.35 0.34 15.33
N ASP A 55 6.97 0.78 16.44
CA ASP A 55 8.40 0.57 16.67
C ASP A 55 8.77 -0.92 16.69
N GLY A 56 8.04 -1.72 17.47
CA GLY A 56 8.25 -3.16 17.56
C GLY A 56 8.10 -3.87 16.22
N PHE A 57 7.11 -3.49 15.42
CA PHE A 57 6.89 -4.08 14.09
C PHE A 57 8.03 -3.73 13.12
N LEU A 58 8.42 -2.45 13.06
CA LEU A 58 9.40 -1.92 12.09
C LEU A 58 10.87 -2.11 12.53
N LYS A 59 11.15 -2.48 13.78
CA LYS A 59 12.50 -2.58 14.35
C LYS A 59 13.50 -3.35 13.50
N ASN A 60 13.04 -4.47 12.93
CA ASN A 60 13.85 -5.39 12.13
C ASN A 60 13.45 -5.36 10.64
N PHE A 61 12.82 -4.28 10.17
CA PHE A 61 12.44 -4.15 8.77
C PHE A 61 13.70 -4.18 7.89
N GLY A 62 13.69 -5.02 6.85
CA GLY A 62 14.87 -5.23 5.98
C GLY A 62 16.00 -6.06 6.59
N GLN A 63 15.85 -6.58 7.81
CA GLN A 63 16.82 -7.52 8.39
C GLN A 63 16.35 -8.95 8.13
N TYR A 64 17.11 -9.74 7.37
CA TYR A 64 16.73 -11.08 6.90
C TYR A 64 17.43 -12.23 7.66
N GLU A 65 18.28 -11.91 8.62
CA GLU A 65 19.05 -12.88 9.39
C GLU A 65 18.21 -13.43 10.56
N ASN A 66 18.38 -14.71 10.89
CA ASN A 66 17.65 -15.40 11.99
C ASN A 66 16.13 -15.36 11.87
N ARG A 67 15.70 -15.29 10.62
CA ARG A 67 14.33 -15.09 10.24
C ARG A 67 13.52 -16.40 10.43
N SER A 68 12.51 -16.41 11.31
CA SER A 68 11.70 -17.61 11.62
C SER A 68 10.71 -17.94 10.48
N LYS A 69 10.03 -19.10 10.51
CA LYS A 69 9.01 -19.43 9.48
C LYS A 69 7.78 -18.49 9.49
N GLU A 70 7.62 -17.66 10.51
CA GLU A 70 6.41 -16.86 10.77
C GLU A 70 6.42 -15.48 10.10
N GLU A 71 7.23 -15.21 9.08
CA GLU A 71 7.68 -13.82 8.82
C GLU A 71 6.96 -13.03 7.76
N SER A 72 5.83 -13.52 7.32
CA SER A 72 4.98 -12.79 6.40
C SER A 72 3.98 -11.89 7.13
N TRP A 73 4.42 -11.34 8.27
CA TRP A 73 3.65 -10.40 9.08
C TRP A 73 3.45 -9.09 8.34
N GLN A 74 2.23 -8.60 8.39
CA GLN A 74 1.80 -7.32 7.84
C GLN A 74 1.10 -6.53 8.91
N ALA A 75 1.48 -5.26 9.05
CA ALA A 75 0.68 -4.32 9.80
C ALA A 75 -0.30 -3.69 8.84
N ASN A 76 -1.58 -3.96 9.06
CA ASN A 76 -2.63 -3.21 8.38
C ASN A 76 -2.93 -2.00 9.26
N THR A 77 -2.51 -0.82 8.84
CA THR A 77 -3.03 0.41 9.46
C THR A 77 -4.31 0.75 8.73
N GLU A 78 -5.44 0.35 9.33
CA GLU A 78 -6.76 0.66 8.75
C GLU A 78 -6.95 2.16 8.49
N VAL A 79 -7.80 2.42 7.48
CA VAL A 79 -8.09 3.69 6.79
C VAL A 79 -8.24 4.90 7.71
N TRP A 80 -8.77 4.72 8.92
CA TRP A 80 -9.04 5.83 9.84
C TRP A 80 -7.81 6.37 10.58
N ARG A 81 -6.72 5.60 10.71
CA ARG A 81 -5.52 6.05 11.44
C ARG A 81 -4.63 6.98 10.61
N VAL A 82 -4.64 6.86 9.28
CA VAL A 82 -3.76 7.65 8.40
C VAL A 82 -4.09 9.15 8.45
N LYS A 83 -5.38 9.51 8.47
CA LYS A 83 -5.78 10.93 8.50
C LYS A 83 -5.46 11.63 9.81
N GLU A 84 -5.69 10.98 10.94
CA GLU A 84 -5.47 11.59 12.25
C GLU A 84 -4.01 11.48 12.71
N GLN A 85 -3.41 10.30 12.56
CA GLN A 85 -2.08 9.99 13.10
C GLN A 85 -0.97 10.29 12.09
N PHE A 86 -1.27 10.30 10.79
CA PHE A 86 -0.28 10.46 9.72
C PHE A 86 -0.61 11.61 8.75
N ALA A 87 -1.29 12.66 9.22
CA ALA A 87 -1.73 13.79 8.41
C ALA A 87 -0.63 14.40 7.51
N ALA A 88 0.60 14.53 8.02
CA ALA A 88 1.73 15.06 7.26
C ALA A 88 2.11 14.13 6.08
N HIS A 89 2.20 12.82 6.34
CA HIS A 89 2.47 11.81 5.32
C HIS A 89 1.33 11.73 4.30
N SER A 90 0.07 11.86 4.73
CA SER A 90 -1.06 11.93 3.82
C SER A 90 -0.97 13.13 2.87
N ALA A 91 -0.58 14.31 3.38
CA ALA A 91 -0.38 15.49 2.55
C ALA A 91 0.80 15.34 1.57
N ASP A 92 1.91 14.74 2.02
CA ASP A 92 3.06 14.46 1.16
C ASP A 92 2.70 13.48 0.04
N PHE A 93 1.98 12.40 0.38
CA PHE A 93 1.45 11.42 -0.57
C PHE A 93 0.58 12.07 -1.65
N VAL A 94 -0.41 12.86 -1.25
CA VAL A 94 -1.30 13.56 -2.20
C VAL A 94 -0.51 14.52 -3.10
N SER A 95 0.55 15.15 -2.58
CA SER A 95 1.38 16.07 -3.37
C SER A 95 2.24 15.35 -4.43
N ALA A 96 2.63 14.10 -4.14
CA ALA A 96 3.44 13.24 -4.99
C ALA A 96 2.62 12.44 -6.01
N LEU A 97 1.29 12.43 -5.90
CA LEU A 97 0.41 11.69 -6.80
C LEU A 97 0.73 11.99 -8.28
N PRO A 98 0.91 10.95 -9.12
CA PRO A 98 0.98 11.15 -10.55
C PRO A 98 -0.38 11.60 -11.07
N LEU A 99 -0.43 12.13 -12.29
CA LEU A 99 -1.69 12.43 -12.99
C LEU A 99 -2.72 13.20 -12.12
N PRO A 100 -2.34 14.37 -11.56
CA PRO A 100 -3.15 15.08 -10.57
C PRO A 100 -4.52 15.51 -11.08
N MET A 101 -4.78 15.48 -12.40
CA MET A 101 -6.12 15.72 -12.92
C MET A 101 -7.12 14.64 -12.52
N TYR A 102 -6.65 13.40 -12.38
CA TYR A 102 -7.45 12.20 -12.11
C TYR A 102 -7.36 11.76 -10.64
N LEU A 103 -6.15 11.76 -10.09
CA LEU A 103 -5.86 11.14 -8.78
C LEU A 103 -5.87 12.13 -7.62
N CYS A 104 -5.62 13.42 -7.87
CA CYS A 104 -5.67 14.41 -6.79
C CYS A 104 -7.13 14.64 -6.39
N PRO A 105 -7.45 14.70 -5.08
CA PRO A 105 -8.80 14.98 -4.61
C PRO A 105 -9.42 16.25 -5.21
N ARG A 106 -8.60 17.27 -5.50
CA ARG A 106 -9.02 18.55 -6.09
C ARG A 106 -8.82 18.61 -7.61
N GLY A 107 -8.54 17.47 -8.24
CA GLY A 107 -8.36 17.35 -9.68
C GLY A 107 -9.69 17.51 -10.42
N PRO A 108 -9.73 18.19 -11.57
CA PRO A 108 -10.97 18.44 -12.32
C PRO A 108 -11.67 17.18 -12.84
N LEU A 109 -10.99 16.04 -12.88
CA LEU A 109 -11.54 14.75 -13.33
C LEU A 109 -11.70 13.75 -12.18
N HIS A 110 -11.47 14.19 -10.94
CA HIS A 110 -11.70 13.37 -9.76
C HIS A 110 -13.18 13.41 -9.36
N LEU A 111 -13.95 12.43 -9.83
CA LEU A 111 -15.40 12.42 -9.73
C LEU A 111 -15.94 12.39 -8.29
N LEU A 112 -15.14 11.91 -7.33
CA LEU A 112 -15.54 11.87 -5.92
C LEU A 112 -15.72 13.27 -5.31
N GLU A 113 -15.02 14.30 -5.81
CA GLU A 113 -15.23 15.68 -5.34
C GLU A 113 -16.55 16.27 -5.86
N HIS A 114 -17.09 15.68 -6.92
CA HIS A 114 -18.38 16.04 -7.53
C HIS A 114 -19.51 15.09 -7.11
N TYR A 115 -19.25 14.21 -6.14
CA TYR A 115 -20.22 13.24 -5.69
C TYR A 115 -21.45 13.96 -5.11
N PRO A 116 -22.68 13.54 -5.44
CA PRO A 116 -23.87 14.24 -4.98
C PRO A 116 -23.95 14.27 -3.46
N SER A 117 -24.19 15.45 -2.89
CA SER A 117 -24.20 15.66 -1.42
C SER A 117 -25.28 14.87 -0.67
N TRP A 118 -26.27 14.33 -1.38
CA TRP A 118 -27.33 13.49 -0.84
C TRP A 118 -26.99 11.99 -0.87
N MET A 119 -25.83 11.61 -1.40
CA MET A 119 -25.32 10.24 -1.41
C MET A 119 -24.06 10.17 -0.55
N GLU A 120 -23.94 9.10 0.24
CA GLU A 120 -22.71 8.84 0.97
C GLU A 120 -21.60 8.51 -0.05
N PRO A 121 -20.49 9.27 -0.07
CA PRO A 121 -19.38 8.92 -0.93
C PRO A 121 -18.81 7.57 -0.49
N PRO A 122 -18.32 6.74 -1.42
CA PRO A 122 -17.67 5.50 -1.05
C PRO A 122 -16.46 5.79 -0.13
N ASP A 123 -16.18 4.88 0.81
CA ASP A 123 -15.12 5.01 1.84
C ASP A 123 -13.70 4.84 1.25
N VAL A 124 -13.40 5.65 0.23
CA VAL A 124 -12.17 5.63 -0.58
C VAL A 124 -11.53 7.01 -0.67
N TYR A 125 -12.02 7.99 0.10
CA TYR A 125 -11.48 9.34 0.08
C TYR A 125 -10.09 9.44 0.75
N ASN A 126 -9.67 8.40 1.48
CA ASN A 126 -8.49 8.48 2.35
C ASN A 126 -7.38 7.54 1.86
N PRO A 127 -6.14 8.04 1.74
CA PRO A 127 -5.00 7.18 1.52
C PRO A 127 -4.91 6.11 2.60
N ILE A 128 -4.67 4.87 2.17
CA ILE A 128 -4.42 3.74 3.05
C ILE A 128 -2.91 3.51 3.08
N MET A 129 -2.37 3.35 4.27
CA MET A 129 -0.96 3.01 4.47
C MET A 129 -0.86 1.53 4.82
N GLN A 130 0.09 0.83 4.21
CA GLN A 130 0.32 -0.58 4.45
C GLN A 130 1.81 -0.81 4.72
N PHE A 131 2.12 -1.60 5.75
CA PHE A 131 3.48 -2.03 6.03
C PHE A 131 3.55 -3.55 5.98
N ALA A 132 4.36 -4.08 5.06
CA ALA A 132 4.53 -5.50 4.88
C ALA A 132 5.99 -5.91 5.03
N LYS A 133 6.27 -6.94 5.84
CA LYS A 133 7.57 -7.63 5.77
C LYS A 133 7.57 -8.54 4.55
N ALA A 134 8.73 -8.66 3.91
CA ALA A 134 8.90 -9.52 2.75
C ALA A 134 8.49 -10.97 3.07
N SER A 135 7.60 -11.53 2.24
CA SER A 135 7.35 -12.97 2.21
C SER A 135 8.56 -13.69 1.59
N ASN A 136 8.52 -15.03 1.56
CA ASN A 136 9.54 -15.82 0.88
C ASN A 136 8.98 -16.46 -0.40
N GLU A 137 9.85 -16.70 -1.37
CA GLU A 137 9.48 -17.18 -2.73
C GLU A 137 9.35 -18.71 -2.83
N ARG A 138 9.29 -19.43 -1.71
CA ARG A 138 9.20 -20.90 -1.75
C ARG A 138 7.80 -21.33 -2.17
N SER A 139 7.72 -22.50 -2.80
CA SER A 139 6.42 -23.09 -3.13
C SER A 139 5.51 -23.21 -1.90
N GLY A 140 4.23 -22.84 -2.07
CA GLY A 140 3.22 -22.88 -1.02
C GLY A 140 3.17 -21.63 -0.14
N THR A 141 3.97 -20.60 -0.42
CA THR A 141 3.89 -19.33 0.30
C THR A 141 2.75 -18.47 -0.20
N ARG A 142 2.21 -17.67 0.71
CA ARG A 142 1.18 -16.68 0.43
C ARG A 142 1.81 -15.30 0.27
N GLY A 143 1.26 -14.52 -0.65
CA GLY A 143 1.64 -13.13 -0.87
C GLY A 143 1.28 -12.24 0.32
N ALA A 144 1.86 -11.04 0.35
CA ALA A 144 1.54 -10.07 1.37
C ALA A 144 0.05 -9.65 1.23
N ALA A 145 -0.31 -8.99 0.14
CA ALA A 145 -1.71 -8.75 -0.16
C ALA A 145 -2.40 -10.04 -0.62
N ARG A 146 -3.61 -10.29 -0.13
CA ARG A 146 -4.49 -11.31 -0.71
C ARG A 146 -5.08 -10.80 -2.01
N LEU A 147 -5.49 -11.72 -2.89
CA LEU A 147 -6.25 -11.36 -4.07
C LEU A 147 -7.56 -10.69 -3.67
N VAL A 148 -7.78 -9.48 -4.15
CA VAL A 148 -8.91 -8.61 -3.83
C VAL A 148 -9.40 -7.92 -5.10
N TRP A 149 -10.70 -7.65 -5.17
CA TRP A 149 -11.29 -6.80 -6.19
C TRP A 149 -11.25 -5.33 -5.73
N ALA A 150 -10.68 -4.45 -6.55
CA ALA A 150 -10.74 -3.02 -6.30
C ALA A 150 -12.14 -2.47 -6.68
N GLY A 151 -12.86 -1.93 -5.70
CA GLY A 151 -14.21 -1.37 -5.91
C GLY A 151 -14.24 -0.07 -6.70
N CYS A 152 -13.10 0.59 -6.86
CA CYS A 152 -12.91 1.82 -7.61
C CYS A 152 -11.50 1.87 -8.22
N ASP A 153 -11.28 2.86 -9.09
CA ASP A 153 -9.94 3.20 -9.56
C ASP A 153 -9.02 3.47 -8.36
N THR A 154 -7.82 2.89 -8.38
CA THR A 154 -6.87 2.92 -7.25
C THR A 154 -5.47 3.20 -7.75
N VAL A 155 -4.67 3.87 -6.93
CA VAL A 155 -3.24 4.09 -7.14
C VAL A 155 -2.47 3.62 -5.90
N ASP A 156 -1.54 2.71 -6.12
CA ASP A 156 -0.57 2.27 -5.11
C ASP A 156 0.79 2.90 -5.42
N MET A 157 1.42 3.50 -4.40
CA MET A 157 2.76 4.07 -4.54
C MET A 157 3.71 3.38 -3.56
N MET A 158 4.76 2.78 -4.10
CA MET A 158 5.85 2.23 -3.29
C MET A 158 6.70 3.36 -2.73
N THR A 159 6.53 3.67 -1.44
CA THR A 159 7.24 4.77 -0.76
C THR A 159 8.60 4.35 -0.21
N TYR A 160 8.74 3.07 0.17
CA TYR A 160 9.97 2.51 0.69
C TYR A 160 10.03 0.99 0.44
N ALA A 161 11.20 0.50 0.02
CA ALA A 161 11.51 -0.92 0.00
C ALA A 161 12.92 -1.16 0.54
N ALA A 162 13.06 -2.09 1.48
CA ALA A 162 14.38 -2.50 1.96
C ALA A 162 15.07 -3.38 0.91
N PRO A 163 16.41 -3.30 0.74
CA PRO A 163 17.15 -4.16 -0.18
C PRO A 163 16.86 -5.65 0.06
N ALA A 164 16.82 -6.45 -0.99
CA ALA A 164 16.68 -7.89 -0.90
C ALA A 164 17.89 -8.54 -0.18
N PRO A 165 17.78 -9.78 0.33
CA PRO A 165 18.87 -10.45 1.04
C PRO A 165 20.18 -10.56 0.25
N ASN A 166 20.09 -10.57 -1.09
CA ASN A 166 21.22 -10.62 -2.01
C ASN A 166 21.82 -9.24 -2.33
N GLY A 167 21.26 -8.16 -1.79
CA GLY A 167 21.68 -6.77 -2.03
C GLY A 167 20.98 -6.08 -3.20
N ASP A 168 20.10 -6.77 -3.93
CA ASP A 168 19.33 -6.15 -5.01
C ASP A 168 18.30 -5.13 -4.47
N PRO A 169 17.82 -4.19 -5.30
CA PRO A 169 16.76 -3.28 -4.90
C PRO A 169 15.52 -4.02 -4.38
N GLY A 170 14.98 -3.53 -3.26
CA GLY A 170 13.72 -4.02 -2.73
C GLY A 170 12.56 -3.75 -3.69
N SER A 171 11.61 -4.67 -3.76
CA SER A 171 10.44 -4.55 -4.64
C SER A 171 9.23 -5.30 -4.07
N ALA A 172 8.10 -5.15 -4.75
CA ALA A 172 6.93 -5.99 -4.57
C ALA A 172 6.53 -6.57 -5.93
N ILE A 173 5.98 -7.79 -5.91
CA ILE A 173 5.45 -8.47 -7.09
C ILE A 173 3.93 -8.29 -7.09
N TRP A 174 3.39 -7.89 -8.24
CA TRP A 174 1.97 -7.66 -8.44
C TRP A 174 1.44 -8.57 -9.54
N ASP A 175 0.48 -9.42 -9.17
CA ASP A 175 -0.32 -10.18 -10.11
C ASP A 175 -1.67 -9.48 -10.27
N ILE A 176 -1.88 -8.83 -11.43
CA ILE A 176 -3.09 -8.06 -11.72
C ILE A 176 -3.87 -8.78 -12.81
N PHE A 177 -5.15 -9.04 -12.54
CA PHE A 177 -6.06 -9.72 -13.46
C PHE A 177 -7.06 -8.72 -14.04
N ARG A 178 -7.50 -8.98 -15.26
CA ARG A 178 -8.58 -8.20 -15.87
C ARG A 178 -9.88 -8.43 -15.11
N GLY A 179 -10.70 -7.39 -15.00
CA GLY A 179 -11.96 -7.47 -14.27
C GLY A 179 -12.91 -8.54 -14.83
N GLU A 180 -12.90 -8.72 -16.15
CA GLU A 180 -13.69 -9.71 -16.89
C GLU A 180 -13.31 -11.17 -16.58
N ASP A 181 -12.12 -11.43 -16.03
CA ASP A 181 -11.68 -12.77 -15.63
C ASP A 181 -12.03 -13.12 -14.18
N SER A 182 -12.69 -12.22 -13.44
CA SER A 182 -13.03 -12.42 -12.02
C SER A 182 -13.85 -13.69 -11.77
N GLU A 183 -14.82 -14.02 -12.62
CA GLU A 183 -15.60 -15.25 -12.50
C GLU A 183 -14.73 -16.50 -12.66
N LYS A 184 -13.74 -16.47 -13.55
CA LYS A 184 -12.81 -17.59 -13.72
C LYS A 184 -11.88 -17.72 -12.53
N ALA A 185 -11.39 -16.59 -12.00
CA ALA A 185 -10.51 -16.58 -10.84
C ALA A 185 -11.17 -17.20 -9.59
N ARG A 186 -12.49 -17.04 -9.42
CA ARG A 186 -13.24 -17.62 -8.30
C ARG A 186 -13.46 -19.13 -8.40
N LEU A 187 -13.21 -19.75 -9.55
CA LEU A 187 -13.37 -21.20 -9.74
C LEU A 187 -12.16 -22.01 -9.23
N PHE A 188 -11.05 -21.34 -8.91
CA PHE A 188 -9.83 -21.94 -8.35
C PHE A 188 -9.73 -21.66 -6.86
#